data_AF-A0A9P6L6C7-F1
#
_entry.id   AF-A0A9P6L6C7-F1
#
_cell.length_a   1.000
_cell.length_b   1.000
_cell.length_c   1.000
_cell.angle_alpha   90.00
_cell.angle_beta   90.00
_cell.angle_gamma   90.00
#
_symmetry.space_group_name_H-M   'P 1'
#
loop_
_entity.id
_entity.type
_entity.pdbx_description
1 polymer ?
#
loop_
_entity_poly.entity_id
_entity_poly.type
_entity_poly.pdbx_seq_one_letter_code
_entity_poly.pdbx_strand_id
1 'polypeptide(L)'
;MLQSYSPQLDLRTDAAEVAVRLQSIQSFVASAHELRATVRNSSPAQLQIHAKKIIALIEIARGTLTRVGVKLHTFTSCPPSVSAHKEAYFDLLRALKAARHELDDPNLRREC
;
A
#
# COMPACT_ATOMS: atom_id res chain seq x y z
N MET A 1 7.53 22.80 9.13
CA MET A 1 6.94 21.75 8.26
C MET A 1 8.08 20.97 7.65
N LEU A 2 8.36 19.74 8.10
CA LEU A 2 9.35 18.89 7.45
C LEU A 2 8.62 18.10 6.36
N GLN A 3 8.84 18.47 5.10
CA GLN A 3 8.47 17.62 3.97
C GLN A 3 9.39 16.41 4.01
N SER A 4 8.91 15.31 4.59
CA SER A 4 9.55 14.01 4.46
C SER A 4 9.50 13.62 2.98
N TYR A 5 10.60 13.82 2.26
CA TYR A 5 10.81 13.24 0.93
C TYR A 5 10.83 11.72 1.10
N SER A 6 9.68 11.07 0.90
CA SER A 6 9.65 9.63 0.76
C SER A 6 10.15 9.28 -0.64
N PRO A 7 11.18 8.42 -0.77
CA PRO A 7 11.66 7.99 -2.07
C PRO A 7 10.52 7.33 -2.84
N GLN A 8 10.39 7.67 -4.13
CA GLN A 8 9.45 6.99 -5.02
C GLN A 8 10.04 5.65 -5.42
N LEU A 9 9.23 4.60 -5.39
CA LEU A 9 9.63 3.25 -5.77
C LEU A 9 9.56 3.11 -7.28
N ASP A 10 10.57 2.48 -7.87
CA ASP A 10 10.42 1.96 -9.23
C ASP A 10 9.76 0.57 -9.13
N LEU A 11 8.45 0.52 -9.36
CA LEU A 11 7.67 -0.72 -9.31
C LEU A 11 8.09 -1.76 -10.36
N ARG A 12 8.97 -1.43 -11.31
CA ARG A 12 9.56 -2.39 -12.24
C ARG A 12 10.62 -3.22 -11.55
N THR A 13 11.51 -2.59 -10.79
CA THR A 13 12.69 -3.22 -10.18
C THR A 13 12.46 -3.57 -8.70
N ASP A 14 11.74 -2.73 -7.97
CA ASP A 14 11.76 -2.74 -6.50
C ASP A 14 10.59 -3.51 -5.90
N ALA A 15 9.62 -3.95 -6.72
CA ALA A 15 8.38 -4.56 -6.24
C ALA A 15 8.62 -5.79 -5.35
N ALA A 16 9.60 -6.63 -5.67
CA ALA A 16 9.92 -7.81 -4.87
C ALA A 16 10.53 -7.44 -3.50
N GLU A 17 11.40 -6.43 -3.47
CA GLU A 17 12.00 -5.95 -2.23
C GLU A 17 10.94 -5.30 -1.34
N VAL A 18 10.08 -4.45 -1.91
CA VAL A 18 8.96 -3.82 -1.21
C VAL A 18 8.02 -4.88 -0.64
N ALA A 19 7.74 -5.95 -1.38
CA ALA A 19 6.95 -7.07 -0.90
C ALA A 19 7.58 -7.73 0.34
N VAL A 20 8.91 -7.93 0.35
CA VAL A 20 9.63 -8.46 1.53
C VAL A 20 9.51 -7.50 2.71
N ARG A 21 9.70 -6.20 2.49
CA ARG A 21 9.63 -5.21 3.58
C ARG A 21 8.21 -5.03 4.12
N LEU A 22 7.18 -5.13 3.27
CA LEU A 22 5.77 -5.15 3.70
C LEU A 22 5.37 -6.41 4.48
N GLN A 23 6.16 -7.48 4.42
CA GLN A 23 5.97 -8.67 5.27
C GLN A 23 6.61 -8.52 6.66
N SER A 24 7.50 -7.54 6.85
CA SER A 24 8.16 -7.27 8.13
C SER A 24 7.43 -6.16 8.89
N ILE A 25 6.97 -6.42 10.11
CA ILE A 25 6.37 -5.40 10.98
C ILE A 25 7.33 -4.24 11.28
N GLN A 26 8.63 -4.50 11.33
CA GLN A 26 9.64 -3.49 11.60
C GLN A 26 9.75 -2.49 10.44
N SER A 27 9.67 -2.98 9.21
CA SER A 27 9.82 -2.18 7.98
C SER A 27 8.48 -1.76 7.35
N PHE A 28 7.36 -2.25 7.90
CA PHE A 28 6.03 -2.12 7.31
C PHE A 28 5.65 -0.67 7.06
N VAL A 29 5.74 0.18 8.10
CA VAL A 29 5.24 1.56 8.05
C VAL A 29 6.00 2.37 6.99
N ALA A 30 7.33 2.30 6.98
CA ALA A 30 8.15 2.97 5.98
C ALA A 30 7.79 2.52 4.55
N SER A 31 7.70 1.20 4.34
CA SER A 31 7.42 0.63 3.02
C SER A 31 6.01 0.94 2.53
N ALA A 32 5.02 0.97 3.44
CA ALA A 32 3.66 1.38 3.14
C ALA A 32 3.58 2.86 2.75
N HIS A 33 4.36 3.73 3.40
CA HIS A 33 4.46 5.14 3.03
C HIS A 33 5.14 5.35 1.69
N GLU A 34 6.22 4.63 1.38
CA GLU A 34 6.87 4.67 0.06
C GLU A 34 5.92 4.22 -1.06
N LEU A 35 5.19 3.11 -0.85
CA LEU A 35 4.19 2.65 -1.80
C LEU A 35 3.05 3.67 -1.97
N ARG A 36 2.58 4.26 -0.87
CA ARG A 36 1.58 5.34 -0.92
C ARG A 36 2.10 6.55 -1.71
N ALA A 37 3.34 6.98 -1.47
CA ALA A 37 3.94 8.10 -2.18
C ALA A 37 4.06 7.79 -3.67
N THR A 38 4.44 6.56 -4.01
CA THR A 38 4.50 6.07 -5.39
C THR A 38 3.13 6.14 -6.06
N VAL A 39 2.08 5.63 -5.41
CA VAL A 39 0.70 5.71 -5.95
C VAL A 39 0.25 7.15 -6.15
N ARG A 40 0.54 8.06 -5.19
CA ARG A 40 0.11 9.46 -5.28
C ARG A 40 0.83 10.27 -6.35
N ASN A 41 2.09 9.92 -6.65
CA ASN A 41 2.94 10.69 -7.55
C ASN A 41 3.04 10.06 -8.95
N SER A 42 2.49 8.85 -9.15
CA SER A 42 2.48 8.19 -10.44
C SER A 42 1.50 8.86 -11.39
N SER A 43 1.88 8.96 -12.67
CA SER A 43 0.95 9.30 -13.73
C SER A 43 -0.12 8.20 -13.92
N PRO A 44 -1.29 8.53 -14.49
CA PRO A 44 -2.30 7.54 -14.90
C PRO A 44 -1.74 6.32 -15.65
N ALA A 45 -0.88 6.56 -16.64
CA ALA A 45 -0.28 5.50 -17.44
C ALA A 45 0.61 4.56 -16.59
N GLN A 46 1.40 5.11 -15.66
CA GLN A 46 2.22 4.30 -14.74
C GLN A 46 1.35 3.49 -13.78
N LEU A 47 0.27 4.08 -13.26
CA LEU A 47 -0.68 3.38 -12.40
C LEU A 47 -1.33 2.20 -13.13
N GLN A 48 -1.73 2.37 -14.38
CA GLN A 48 -2.28 1.28 -15.20
C GLN A 48 -1.27 0.17 -15.44
N ILE A 49 -0.05 0.51 -15.88
CA ILE A 49 1.03 -0.47 -16.13
C ILE A 49 1.33 -1.29 -14.86
N HIS A 50 1.24 -0.67 -13.69
CA HIS A 50 1.61 -1.30 -12.42
C HIS A 50 0.41 -1.71 -11.54
N ALA A 51 -0.82 -1.63 -12.04
CA ALA A 51 -2.04 -1.86 -11.26
C ALA A 51 -2.02 -3.21 -10.52
N LYS A 52 -1.74 -4.30 -11.23
CA LYS A 52 -1.67 -5.65 -10.64
C LYS A 52 -0.60 -5.75 -9.54
N LYS A 53 0.55 -5.11 -9.72
CA LYS A 53 1.64 -5.09 -8.73
C LYS A 53 1.25 -4.28 -7.48
N ILE A 54 0.66 -3.11 -7.68
CA ILE A 54 0.19 -2.25 -6.58
C ILE A 54 -0.84 -3.00 -5.74
N ILE A 55 -1.82 -3.65 -6.39
CA ILE A 55 -2.83 -4.45 -5.71
C ILE A 55 -2.19 -5.60 -4.94
N ALA A 56 -1.30 -6.37 -5.56
CA ALA A 56 -0.61 -7.47 -4.89
C ALA A 56 0.17 -7.01 -3.65
N LEU A 57 0.88 -5.87 -3.72
CA LEU A 57 1.59 -5.30 -2.57
C LEU A 57 0.63 -4.88 -1.44
N ILE A 58 -0.53 -4.32 -1.78
CA ILE A 58 -1.58 -3.96 -0.80
C ILE A 58 -2.15 -5.22 -0.13
N GLU A 59 -2.33 -6.30 -0.89
CA GLU A 59 -2.80 -7.57 -0.34
C GLU A 59 -1.77 -8.22 0.59
N ILE A 60 -0.49 -8.13 0.24
CA ILE A 60 0.62 -8.53 1.13
C ILE A 60 0.54 -7.72 2.42
N ALA A 61 0.41 -6.39 2.33
CA ALA A 61 0.30 -5.53 3.50
C ALA A 61 -0.89 -5.92 4.40
N ARG A 62 -2.06 -6.18 3.79
CA ARG A 62 -3.26 -6.68 4.49
C ARG A 62 -2.99 -8.00 5.20
N GLY A 63 -2.36 -8.94 4.50
CA GLY A 63 -1.99 -10.26 5.03
C GLY A 63 -1.05 -10.17 6.22
N THR A 64 -0.02 -9.32 6.14
CA THR A 64 0.93 -9.08 7.23
C THR A 64 0.22 -8.59 8.50
N LEU A 65 -0.62 -7.56 8.37
CA LEU A 65 -1.34 -7.01 9.52
C LEU A 65 -2.31 -8.03 10.13
N THR A 66 -3.00 -8.80 9.28
CA THR A 66 -3.92 -9.83 9.74
C THR A 66 -3.17 -10.95 10.50
N ARG A 67 -2.00 -11.38 10.01
CA ARG A 67 -1.17 -12.41 10.67
C ARG A 67 -0.69 -12.01 12.06
N VAL A 68 -0.47 -10.72 12.30
CA VAL A 68 -0.07 -10.21 13.62
C VAL A 68 -1.26 -9.79 14.49
N GLY A 69 -2.49 -10.15 14.10
CA GLY A 69 -3.69 -9.96 14.90
C GLY A 69 -4.34 -8.58 14.77
N VAL A 70 -3.92 -7.75 13.81
CA VAL A 70 -4.53 -6.43 13.58
C VAL A 70 -5.88 -6.60 12.88
N LYS A 71 -6.95 -6.15 13.53
CA LYS A 71 -8.30 -6.08 12.94
C LYS A 71 -8.42 -4.84 12.06
N LEU A 72 -8.52 -5.03 10.74
CA LEU A 72 -8.59 -3.97 9.73
C LEU A 72 -10.02 -3.43 9.52
N HIS A 73 -10.68 -3.07 10.63
CA HIS A 73 -11.94 -2.31 10.60
C HIS A 73 -11.67 -0.88 11.05
N THR A 74 -12.33 0.10 10.44
CA THR A 74 -12.16 1.51 10.79
C THR A 74 -12.57 1.84 12.22
N PHE A 75 -13.52 1.08 12.79
CA PHE A 75 -14.11 1.34 14.10
C PHE A 75 -13.47 0.54 15.25
N THR A 76 -12.50 -0.34 14.98
CA THR A 76 -11.83 -1.11 16.04
C THR A 76 -10.66 -0.33 16.61
N SER A 77 -10.60 -0.19 17.94
CA SER A 77 -9.38 0.23 18.61
C SER A 77 -8.30 -0.84 18.43
N CYS A 78 -7.05 -0.39 18.30
CA CYS A 78 -5.89 -1.27 18.26
C CYS A 78 -4.93 -0.89 19.39
N PRO A 79 -4.14 -1.85 19.89
CA PRO A 79 -3.05 -1.53 20.82
C PRO A 79 -2.14 -0.44 20.23
N PRO A 80 -1.61 0.47 21.06
CA PRO A 80 -0.73 1.56 20.58
C PRO A 80 0.44 1.05 19.74
N SER A 81 0.96 -0.14 20.06
CA SER A 81 2.08 -0.78 19.36
C SER A 81 1.84 -1.10 17.89
N VAL A 82 0.58 -1.21 17.44
CA VAL A 82 0.22 -1.56 16.06
C VAL A 82 -0.70 -0.52 15.39
N SER A 83 -1.00 0.58 16.09
CA SER A 83 -1.87 1.65 15.57
C SER A 83 -1.26 2.32 14.34
N ALA A 84 0.05 2.59 14.36
CA ALA A 84 0.76 3.22 13.24
C ALA A 84 0.73 2.34 11.98
N HIS A 85 0.86 1.02 12.13
CA HIS A 85 0.76 0.07 11.02
C HIS A 85 -0.62 0.06 10.39
N LYS A 86 -1.66 0.05 11.23
CA LYS A 86 -3.05 0.14 10.77
C LYS A 86 -3.30 1.46 10.02
N GLU A 87 -2.84 2.57 10.59
CA GLU A 87 -2.98 3.89 9.97
C GLU A 87 -2.28 3.96 8.61
N ALA A 88 -1.03 3.49 8.52
CA ALA A 88 -0.27 3.44 7.27
C ALA A 88 -0.97 2.60 6.19
N TYR A 89 -1.57 1.47 6.56
CA TYR A 89 -2.38 0.66 5.65
C TYR A 89 -3.65 1.39 5.17
N PHE A 90 -4.40 2.05 6.06
CA PHE A 90 -5.58 2.82 5.67
C PHE A 90 -5.24 4.05 4.82
N ASP A 91 -4.11 4.69 5.10
CA ASP A 91 -3.54 5.76 4.28
C ASP A 91 -3.27 5.29 2.85
N LEU A 92 -2.69 4.09 2.71
CA LEU A 92 -2.44 3.45 1.42
C LEU A 92 -3.76 3.13 0.69
N LEU A 93 -4.75 2.56 1.38
CA LEU A 93 -6.08 2.32 0.80
C LEU A 93 -6.76 3.61 0.34
N ARG A 94 -6.63 4.70 1.10
CA ARG A 94 -7.17 6.02 0.72
C ARG A 94 -6.50 6.56 -0.55
N ALA A 95 -5.18 6.42 -0.67
CA ALA A 95 -4.46 6.79 -1.89
C ALA A 95 -4.92 5.96 -3.09
N LEU A 96 -5.07 4.64 -2.94
CA LEU A 96 -5.58 3.77 -4.00
C LEU A 96 -7.01 4.15 -4.41
N LYS A 97 -7.89 4.42 -3.44
CA LYS A 97 -9.28 4.82 -3.70
C LYS A 97 -9.34 6.13 -4.48
N ALA A 98 -8.47 7.10 -4.18
CA ALA A 98 -8.37 8.34 -4.94
C ALA A 98 -7.89 8.11 -6.38
N ALA A 99 -7.01 7.13 -6.59
CA ALA A 99 -6.52 6.71 -7.90
C ALA A 99 -7.43 5.71 -8.63
N ARG A 100 -8.59 5.33 -8.06
CA ARG A 100 -9.40 4.21 -8.56
C ARG A 100 -9.82 4.38 -10.02
N HIS A 101 -10.16 5.59 -10.44
CA HIS A 101 -10.59 5.86 -11.82
C HIS A 101 -9.50 5.56 -12.85
N GLU A 102 -8.23 5.72 -12.46
CA GLU A 102 -7.08 5.41 -13.32
C GLU A 102 -6.76 3.91 -13.34
N LEU A 103 -7.21 3.17 -12.31
CA LEU A 103 -6.99 1.74 -12.14
C LEU A 103 -8.16 0.87 -12.62
N ASP A 104 -9.27 1.49 -13.00
CA ASP A 104 -10.49 0.82 -13.48
C ASP A 104 -10.30 0.34 -14.92
N ASP A 105 -9.37 -0.61 -15.11
CA ASP A 105 -9.30 -1.43 -16.32
C ASP A 105 -10.42 -2.48 -16.25
N PRO A 106 -11.35 -2.54 -17.23
CA PRO A 106 -12.41 -3.55 -17.28
C PRO A 106 -11.88 -5.00 -17.26
N ASN A 107 -10.60 -5.23 -17.56
CA ASN A 107 -9.96 -6.54 -17.48
C ASN A 107 -9.53 -6.95 -16.06
N LEU A 108 -9.28 -6.02 -15.14
CA LEU A 108 -8.93 -6.36 -13.75
C LEU A 108 -10.14 -6.83 -12.93
N ARG A 109 -11.38 -6.53 -13.38
CA ARG A 109 -12.62 -6.93 -12.70
C ARG A 109 -13.00 -8.41 -12.86
N ARG A 110 -12.29 -9.16 -13.70
CA ARG A 110 -12.66 -10.55 -14.06
C ARG A 110 -11.97 -11.64 -13.23
N GLU A 111 -11.12 -11.27 -12.28
CA GLU A 111 -10.34 -12.23 -11.46
C GLU A 111 -10.75 -12.25 -9.98
N CYS A 112 -11.97 -11.80 -9.63
CA CYS A 112 -12.60 -12.01 -8.32
C CYS A 112 -13.73 -13.03 -8.41
#